data_AF-Q54LJ1-F1
#
_entry.id   AF-Q54LJ1-F1
#
_cell.length_a   1.000
_cell.length_b   1.000
_cell.length_c   1.000
_cell.angle_alpha   90.00
_cell.angle_beta   90.00
_cell.angle_gamma   90.00
#
_symmetry.space_group_name_H-M   'P 1'
#
loop_
_entity.id
_entity.type
_entity.pdbx_description
1 polymer ?
#
loop_
_entity_poly.entity_id
_entity_poly.type
_entity_poly.pdbx_seq_one_letter_code
_entity_poly.pdbx_strand_id
1 'polypeptide(L)'
;MSSIIDTFVGNEDISGVVIEKFPDQPPNMVRVVIVTNVNSYTKNLTIHVNKDRVYTVYCGYRNGIPFRGGGTKYNQVSFEIDDTRPNILFSFWKARNFGLLERVTERNYSVSSIQGNTLIISWPNRNNPRQFELKQNRHTPSQLGLNLTN
;
A
#
# COMPACT_ATOMS: atom_id res chain seq x y z
N MET A 1 -19.08 0.53 -1.52
CA MET A 1 -18.43 -0.29 -2.57
C MET A 1 -16.98 0.12 -2.72
N SER A 2 -16.09 -0.79 -3.11
CA SER A 2 -14.70 -0.44 -3.40
C SER A 2 -14.56 0.22 -4.78
N SER A 3 -13.53 1.05 -4.94
CA SER A 3 -13.16 1.62 -6.25
C SER A 3 -11.65 1.66 -6.41
N ILE A 4 -11.15 1.32 -7.61
CA ILE A 4 -9.74 1.49 -7.96
C ILE A 4 -9.45 2.99 -8.10
N ILE A 5 -8.43 3.49 -7.41
CA ILE A 5 -7.98 4.88 -7.53
C ILE A 5 -6.70 5.03 -8.35
N ASP A 6 -5.89 3.97 -8.44
CA ASP A 6 -4.66 3.98 -9.21
C ASP A 6 -4.31 2.56 -9.66
N THR A 7 -3.63 2.45 -10.79
CA THR A 7 -3.07 1.20 -11.30
C THR A 7 -1.78 1.51 -12.04
N PHE A 8 -0.72 0.81 -11.66
CA PHE A 8 0.59 1.01 -12.25
C PHE A 8 0.77 0.06 -13.42
N VAL A 9 0.51 0.57 -14.62
CA VAL A 9 0.77 -0.13 -15.89
C VAL A 9 2.09 0.44 -16.44
N GLY A 10 3.22 -0.16 -16.10
CA GLY A 10 4.53 0.44 -16.43
C GLY A 10 5.76 -0.39 -16.07
N ASN A 11 6.89 0.29 -15.89
CA ASN A 11 8.22 -0.24 -15.56
C ASN A 11 8.16 -1.49 -14.65
N GLU A 12 8.96 -2.52 -14.97
CA GLU A 12 9.04 -3.82 -14.29
C GLU A 12 9.08 -3.71 -12.76
N ASP A 13 9.55 -2.59 -12.21
CA ASP A 13 9.68 -2.39 -10.77
C ASP A 13 8.38 -2.19 -9.99
N ILE A 14 7.35 -1.58 -10.61
CA ILE A 14 6.05 -1.30 -9.96
C ILE A 14 4.85 -1.73 -10.81
N SER A 15 5.08 -2.47 -11.89
CA SER A 15 4.01 -2.98 -12.75
C SER A 15 3.03 -3.87 -11.98
N GLY A 16 1.73 -3.69 -12.26
CA GLY A 16 0.64 -4.50 -11.72
C GLY A 16 0.24 -4.16 -10.28
N VAL A 17 0.76 -3.06 -9.71
CA VAL A 17 0.24 -2.52 -8.46
C VAL A 17 -1.16 -1.95 -8.69
N VAL A 18 -2.11 -2.37 -7.86
CA VAL A 18 -3.49 -1.86 -7.86
C VAL A 18 -3.78 -1.22 -6.51
N ILE A 19 -4.33 -0.01 -6.51
CA ILE A 19 -4.77 0.67 -5.29
C ILE A 19 -6.28 0.80 -5.30
N GLU A 20 -6.91 0.14 -4.35
CA GLU A 20 -8.36 0.17 -4.15
C GLU A 20 -8.69 0.88 -2.84
N LYS A 21 -9.68 1.78 -2.88
CA LYS A 21 -10.22 2.41 -1.68
C LYS A 21 -11.51 1.72 -1.24
N PHE A 22 -11.69 1.65 0.07
CA PHE A 22 -12.84 1.07 0.75
C PHE A 22 -13.34 2.08 1.79
N PRO A 23 -14.56 2.62 1.65
CA PRO A 23 -15.10 3.60 2.59
C PRO A 23 -15.53 2.89 3.87
N ASP A 24 -14.62 2.80 4.84
CA ASP A 24 -14.80 2.09 6.10
C ASP A 24 -14.09 2.76 7.29
N GLN A 25 -13.55 3.97 7.11
CA GLN A 25 -12.90 4.76 8.16
C GLN A 25 -13.72 6.01 8.49
N PRO A 26 -13.56 6.59 9.70
CA PRO A 26 -14.06 7.93 10.00
C PRO A 26 -13.57 8.97 8.97
N PRO A 27 -14.35 10.03 8.66
CA PRO A 27 -14.02 10.96 7.57
C PRO A 27 -12.63 11.60 7.65
N ASN A 28 -12.09 11.80 8.86
CA ASN A 28 -10.77 12.41 9.08
C ASN A 28 -9.60 11.40 9.06
N MET A 29 -9.88 10.11 8.86
CA MET A 29 -8.90 9.03 8.96
C MET A 29 -8.67 8.35 7.62
N VAL A 30 -7.42 7.95 7.39
CA VAL A 30 -7.06 7.04 6.30
C VAL A 30 -6.31 5.87 6.91
N ARG A 31 -6.62 4.67 6.42
CA ARG A 31 -5.83 3.47 6.67
C ARG A 31 -5.17 3.06 5.37
N VAL A 32 -3.88 2.78 5.38
CA VAL A 32 -3.15 2.29 4.20
C VAL A 32 -2.59 0.92 4.51
N VAL A 33 -2.88 -0.03 3.64
CA VAL A 33 -2.47 -1.42 3.78
C VAL A 33 -1.68 -1.82 2.54
N ILE A 34 -0.44 -2.27 2.71
CA ILE A 34 0.31 -2.90 1.63
C ILE A 34 0.08 -4.40 1.72
N VAL A 35 -0.36 -5.01 0.62
CA VAL A 35 -0.54 -6.45 0.46
C VAL A 35 0.46 -6.94 -0.58
N THR A 36 1.30 -7.92 -0.23
CA THR A 36 2.30 -8.48 -1.14
C THR A 36 2.63 -9.94 -0.81
N ASN A 37 3.25 -10.65 -1.75
CA ASN A 37 3.69 -12.03 -1.54
C ASN A 37 5.09 -12.10 -0.90
N VAL A 38 5.31 -13.10 -0.02
CA VAL A 38 6.57 -13.27 0.75
C VAL A 38 7.83 -13.36 -0.12
N ASN A 39 7.71 -13.84 -1.35
CA ASN A 39 8.85 -13.97 -2.27
C ASN A 39 9.17 -12.69 -3.04
N SER A 40 8.62 -11.54 -2.63
CA SER A 40 8.89 -10.25 -3.27
C SER A 40 9.86 -9.43 -2.43
N TYR A 41 10.74 -8.68 -3.09
CA TYR A 41 11.59 -7.65 -2.48
C TYR A 41 10.82 -6.83 -1.44
N THR A 42 11.45 -6.45 -0.31
CA THR A 42 10.87 -5.53 0.68
C THR A 42 10.18 -4.37 -0.03
N LYS A 43 8.88 -4.21 0.20
CA LYS A 43 8.13 -3.03 -0.22
C LYS A 43 8.06 -2.08 0.95
N ASN A 44 8.30 -0.83 0.65
CA ASN A 44 8.13 0.24 1.60
C ASN A 44 7.31 1.35 0.95
N LEU A 45 6.43 1.94 1.73
CA LEU A 45 5.69 3.13 1.37
C LEU A 45 5.90 4.16 2.45
N THR A 46 6.35 5.35 2.07
CA THR A 46 6.34 6.52 2.94
C THR A 46 5.20 7.43 2.53
N ILE A 47 4.42 7.88 3.50
CA ILE A 47 3.23 8.71 3.32
C ILE A 47 3.49 10.03 4.02
N HIS A 48 3.72 11.08 3.23
CA HIS A 48 4.02 12.41 3.72
C HIS A 48 2.72 13.19 3.81
N VAL A 49 2.14 13.22 5.01
CA VAL A 49 0.86 13.90 5.27
C VAL A 49 1.07 15.41 5.29
N ASN A 50 2.12 15.86 5.97
CA ASN A 50 2.58 17.24 5.95
C ASN A 50 4.08 17.29 6.27
N LYS A 51 4.63 18.48 6.56
CA LYS A 51 6.06 18.66 6.82
C LYS A 51 6.54 17.98 8.12
N ASP A 52 5.62 17.72 9.05
CA ASP A 52 5.91 17.21 10.40
C ASP A 52 5.54 15.72 10.55
N ARG A 53 4.64 15.22 9.69
CA ARG A 53 4.07 13.86 9.79
C ARG A 53 4.36 13.03 8.56
N VAL A 54 5.22 12.02 8.74
CA VAL A 54 5.50 10.99 7.75
C VAL A 54 5.23 9.62 8.36
N TYR A 55 4.36 8.85 7.71
CA TYR A 55 4.06 7.47 8.11
C TYR A 55 4.75 6.51 7.16
N THR A 56 5.09 5.33 7.67
CA THR A 56 5.80 4.34 6.89
C THR A 56 5.18 2.96 7.04
N VAL A 57 4.92 2.29 5.91
CA VAL A 57 4.43 0.91 5.88
C VAL A 57 5.48 0.04 5.19
N TYR A 58 5.99 -0.96 5.90
CA TYR A 58 6.95 -1.93 5.39
C TYR A 58 6.29 -3.30 5.24
N CYS A 59 6.48 -4.00 4.11
CA CYS A 59 5.99 -5.36 3.90
C CYS A 59 7.02 -6.21 3.13
N GLY A 60 7.38 -7.39 3.65
CA GLY A 60 8.23 -8.36 2.94
C GLY A 60 9.38 -8.96 3.77
N TYR A 61 10.02 -8.18 4.65
CA TYR A 61 11.11 -8.67 5.52
C TYR A 61 10.92 -8.16 6.94
N ARG A 62 11.11 -9.04 7.93
CA ARG A 62 11.25 -8.66 9.34
C ARG A 62 12.69 -8.93 9.75
N ASN A 63 13.42 -7.90 10.14
CA ASN A 63 14.77 -7.99 10.70
C ASN A 63 15.80 -8.68 9.79
N GLY A 64 15.75 -8.43 8.47
CA GLY A 64 16.71 -8.99 7.50
C GLY A 64 16.56 -10.49 7.24
N ILE A 65 15.64 -11.17 7.91
CA ILE A 65 15.37 -12.60 7.71
C ILE A 65 14.23 -12.72 6.69
N PRO A 66 14.44 -13.40 5.55
CA PRO A 66 13.35 -13.78 4.66
C PRO A 66 12.30 -14.52 5.49
N PHE A 67 11.06 -14.04 5.48
CA PHE A 67 10.01 -14.61 6.30
C PHE A 67 9.84 -16.10 5.92
N ARG A 68 9.93 -17.01 6.91
CA ARG A 68 9.80 -18.45 6.67
C ARG A 68 8.31 -18.79 6.46
N GLY A 69 7.89 -18.94 5.21
CA GLY A 69 6.55 -19.38 4.82
C GLY A 69 6.01 -18.65 3.59
N GLY A 70 5.36 -19.37 2.68
CA GLY A 70 4.77 -18.79 1.47
C GLY A 70 3.47 -18.01 1.73
N GLY A 71 2.95 -17.38 0.67
CA GLY A 71 1.62 -16.75 0.64
C GLY A 71 1.61 -15.22 0.70
N THR A 72 0.40 -14.67 0.72
CA THR A 72 0.15 -13.24 0.81
C THR A 72 0.37 -12.76 2.24
N LYS A 73 1.05 -11.63 2.40
CA LYS A 73 1.25 -10.89 3.64
C LYS A 73 0.78 -9.47 3.47
N TYR A 74 0.53 -8.82 4.59
CA TYR A 74 0.23 -7.41 4.59
C TYR A 74 0.77 -6.72 5.84
N ASN A 75 0.90 -5.40 5.75
CA ASN A 75 1.15 -4.52 6.88
C ASN A 75 0.37 -3.23 6.64
N GLN A 76 0.10 -2.48 7.71
CA GLN A 76 -0.74 -1.30 7.62
C GLN A 76 -0.29 -0.17 8.53
N VAL A 77 -0.80 1.02 8.23
CA VAL A 77 -0.77 2.18 9.11
C VAL A 77 -2.08 2.94 8.99
N SER A 78 -2.47 3.62 10.05
CA SER A 78 -3.57 4.58 10.04
C SER A 78 -3.05 5.95 10.47
N PHE A 79 -3.60 7.00 9.87
CA PHE A 79 -3.24 8.36 10.18
C PHE A 79 -4.43 9.30 10.01
N GLU A 80 -4.39 10.39 10.77
CA GLU A 80 -5.29 11.52 10.60
C GLU A 80 -4.84 12.38 9.44
N ILE A 81 -5.82 12.82 8.66
CA ILE A 81 -5.62 13.73 7.54
C ILE A 81 -5.29 15.12 8.06
N ASP A 82 -4.47 15.84 7.30
CA ASP A 82 -4.33 17.29 7.41
C ASP A 82 -5.28 17.95 6.40
N ASP A 83 -6.38 18.52 6.88
CA ASP A 83 -7.40 19.16 6.04
C ASP A 83 -6.90 20.45 5.37
N THR A 84 -5.79 21.01 5.86
CA THR A 84 -5.12 22.16 5.23
C THR A 84 -4.32 21.77 3.98
N ARG A 85 -4.08 20.48 3.75
CA ARG A 85 -3.32 19.96 2.61
C ARG A 85 -4.27 19.49 1.51
N PRO A 86 -4.09 19.92 0.25
CA PRO A 86 -4.92 19.42 -0.85
C PRO A 86 -4.56 17.99 -1.26
N ASN A 87 -3.31 17.58 -1.05
CA ASN A 87 -2.78 16.29 -1.49
C ASN A 87 -1.85 15.68 -0.44
N ILE A 88 -1.74 14.35 -0.45
CA ILE A 88 -0.79 13.57 0.33
C ILE A 88 0.14 12.84 -0.63
N LEU A 89 1.45 12.92 -0.35
CA LEU A 89 2.48 12.29 -1.18
C LEU A 89 2.79 10.89 -0.68
N PHE A 90 2.63 9.91 -1.57
CA PHE A 90 2.98 8.52 -1.38
C PHE A 90 4.26 8.26 -2.17
N SER A 91 5.37 7.96 -1.50
CA SER A 91 6.60 7.51 -2.15
C SER A 91 6.73 6.01 -2.00
N PHE A 92 6.84 5.32 -3.13
CA PHE A 92 6.92 3.86 -3.22
C PHE A 92 8.39 3.46 -3.32
N TRP A 93 8.80 2.55 -2.46
CA TRP A 93 10.17 2.09 -2.32
C TRP A 93 10.22 0.56 -2.40
N LYS A 94 11.33 0.05 -2.92
CA LYS A 94 11.57 -1.38 -3.05
C LYS A 94 13.03 -1.67 -2.73
N ALA A 95 13.28 -2.74 -1.98
CA ALA A 95 14.64 -3.22 -1.80
C ALA A 95 15.20 -3.74 -3.14
N ARG A 96 16.38 -3.29 -3.52
CA ARG A 96 17.16 -3.85 -4.65
C ARG A 96 18.33 -4.69 -4.12
N ASN A 97 19.30 -4.96 -4.99
CA ASN A 97 20.53 -5.67 -4.64
C ASN A 97 21.14 -5.09 -3.33
N PHE A 98 21.71 -5.97 -2.50
CA PHE A 98 22.30 -5.61 -1.21
C PHE A 98 21.30 -5.10 -0.14
N GLY A 99 19.99 -5.19 -0.39
CA GLY A 99 18.96 -4.83 0.60
C GLY A 99 18.72 -3.32 0.75
N LEU A 100 19.35 -2.49 -0.09
CA LEU A 100 19.13 -1.05 -0.10
C LEU A 100 17.74 -0.73 -0.68
N LEU A 101 17.01 0.16 0.00
CA LEU A 101 15.73 0.66 -0.49
C LEU A 101 15.97 1.73 -1.56
N GLU A 102 15.44 1.48 -2.74
CA GLU A 102 15.40 2.46 -3.81
C GLU A 102 13.99 3.00 -4.00
N ARG A 103 13.88 4.32 -4.16
CA ARG A 103 12.60 4.95 -4.49
C ARG A 103 12.24 4.60 -5.92
N VAL A 104 11.11 3.95 -6.11
CA VAL A 104 10.61 3.52 -7.41
C VAL A 104 9.80 4.64 -8.07
N THR A 105 8.88 5.26 -7.33
CA THR A 105 8.04 6.35 -7.84
C THR A 105 7.34 7.08 -6.72
N GLU A 106 6.69 8.19 -7.07
CA GLU A 106 5.86 8.98 -6.16
C GLU A 106 4.49 9.26 -6.79
N ARG A 107 3.46 9.34 -5.93
CA ARG A 107 2.10 9.69 -6.30
C ARG A 107 1.50 10.65 -5.30
N ASN A 108 0.86 11.70 -5.81
CA ASN A 108 0.02 12.56 -5.00
C ASN A 108 -1.43 12.06 -5.10
N TYR A 109 -2.05 11.85 -3.95
CA TYR A 109 -3.49 11.58 -3.88
C TYR A 109 -4.18 12.77 -3.21
N SER A 110 -5.26 13.25 -3.83
CA SER A 110 -6.09 14.30 -3.24
C SER A 110 -6.64 13.83 -1.90
N VAL A 111 -6.55 14.68 -0.88
CA VAL A 111 -7.11 14.39 0.45
C VAL A 111 -8.60 14.03 0.33
N SER A 112 -9.35 14.81 -0.45
CA SER A 112 -10.78 14.60 -0.68
C SER A 112 -11.12 13.23 -1.29
N SER A 113 -10.18 12.60 -2.01
CA SER A 113 -10.44 11.32 -2.68
C SER A 113 -10.17 10.10 -1.81
N ILE A 114 -9.33 10.25 -0.78
CA ILE A 114 -8.90 9.15 0.10
C ILE A 114 -9.45 9.26 1.53
N GLN A 115 -9.93 10.42 1.95
CA GLN A 115 -10.47 10.62 3.29
C GLN A 115 -11.61 9.67 3.63
N GLY A 116 -11.62 9.11 4.85
CA GLY A 116 -12.60 8.12 5.27
C GLY A 116 -12.46 6.74 4.63
N ASN A 117 -11.31 6.43 4.01
CA ASN A 117 -11.09 5.15 3.35
C ASN A 117 -9.93 4.35 3.94
N THR A 118 -10.08 3.03 3.88
CA THR A 118 -8.94 2.11 3.80
C THR A 118 -8.47 2.02 2.34
N LEU A 119 -7.20 2.31 2.08
CA LEU A 119 -6.53 2.09 0.82
C LEU A 119 -5.76 0.77 0.88
N ILE A 120 -6.19 -0.21 0.09
CA ILE A 120 -5.47 -1.47 -0.10
C ILE A 120 -4.58 -1.33 -1.32
N ILE A 121 -3.27 -1.38 -1.11
CA ILE A 121 -2.22 -1.36 -2.14
C ILE A 121 -1.78 -2.80 -2.37
N SER A 122 -2.31 -3.42 -3.42
CA SER A 122 -1.95 -4.76 -3.83
C SER A 122 -0.69 -4.70 -4.69
N TRP A 123 0.47 -4.99 -4.11
CA TRP A 123 1.78 -4.91 -4.78
C TRP A 123 2.32 -6.30 -5.12
N PRO A 124 2.34 -6.70 -6.41
CA PRO A 124 2.74 -8.04 -6.82
C PRO A 124 4.25 -8.32 -6.66
N ASN A 125 4.62 -9.59 -6.81
CA ASN A 125 6.02 -9.99 -6.96
C ASN A 125 6.50 -9.74 -8.40
N ARG A 126 7.79 -9.44 -8.58
CA ARG A 126 8.44 -9.30 -9.90
C ARG A 126 8.23 -10.52 -10.80
N ASN A 127 8.21 -11.73 -10.22
CA ASN A 127 8.02 -12.97 -10.99
C ASN A 127 6.56 -13.21 -11.41
N ASN A 128 5.59 -12.46 -10.86
CA ASN A 128 4.19 -12.53 -11.22
C ASN A 128 3.53 -11.15 -11.12
N PRO A 129 3.91 -10.20 -12.01
CA PRO A 129 3.46 -8.81 -11.92
C PRO A 129 1.96 -8.68 -12.13
N ARG A 130 1.32 -9.60 -12.86
CA ARG A 130 -0.12 -9.52 -13.18
C ARG A 130 -1.02 -10.12 -12.11
N GLN A 131 -0.48 -10.67 -11.02
CA GLN A 131 -1.24 -11.41 -10.01
C GLN A 131 -2.49 -10.65 -9.54
N PHE A 132 -2.36 -9.36 -9.24
CA PHE A 132 -3.43 -8.57 -8.64
C PHE A 132 -4.30 -7.83 -9.67
N GLU A 133 -4.02 -7.97 -10.98
CA GLU A 133 -4.93 -7.46 -12.03
C GLU A 133 -6.29 -8.18 -11.97
N LEU A 134 -6.27 -9.47 -11.62
CA LEU A 134 -7.47 -10.26 -11.36
C LEU A 134 -8.07 -9.92 -9.99
N LYS A 135 -9.33 -9.47 -9.98
CA LYS A 135 -10.06 -9.06 -8.77
C LYS A 135 -10.08 -10.13 -7.67
N GLN A 136 -10.20 -11.41 -8.03
CA GLN A 136 -10.24 -12.53 -7.08
C GLN A 136 -8.95 -12.70 -6.27
N ASN A 137 -7.83 -12.14 -6.73
CA ASN A 137 -6.55 -12.20 -6.02
C ASN A 137 -6.34 -10.99 -5.10
N ARG A 138 -7.19 -9.95 -5.18
CA ARG A 138 -7.08 -8.74 -4.36
C ARG A 138 -7.85 -8.91 -3.06
N HIS A 139 -7.27 -8.40 -1.98
CA HIS A 139 -7.84 -8.54 -0.64
C HIS A 139 -8.68 -7.31 -0.29
N THR A 140 -9.82 -7.52 0.34
CA THR A 140 -10.64 -6.47 0.96
C THR A 140 -10.26 -6.27 2.42
N PRO A 141 -10.64 -5.15 3.07
CA PRO A 141 -10.45 -4.98 4.51
C PRO A 141 -11.03 -6.14 5.32
N SER A 142 -12.21 -6.66 4.96
CA SER A 142 -12.82 -7.82 5.62
C SER A 142 -11.98 -9.09 5.54
N GLN A 143 -11.41 -9.41 4.37
CA GLN A 143 -10.54 -10.57 4.18
C GLN A 143 -9.23 -10.46 4.97
N LEU A 144 -8.82 -9.23 5.29
CA LEU A 144 -7.66 -8.94 6.11
C LEU A 144 -7.99 -8.86 7.62
N GLY A 145 -9.27 -9.01 8.00
CA GLY A 145 -9.71 -8.88 9.40
C GLY A 145 -9.70 -7.44 9.91
N LEU A 146 -9.86 -6.46 9.02
CA LEU A 146 -9.72 -5.03 9.31
C LEU A 146 -11.03 -4.27 9.47
N ASN A 147 -12.17 -4.88 9.13
CA ASN A 147 -13.46 -4.25 9.34
C ASN A 147 -13.61 -3.90 10.82
N LEU A 148 -14.13 -2.70 11.10
CA LEU A 148 -14.58 -2.36 12.44
C LEU A 148 -15.54 -3.47 12.90
N THR A 149 -15.19 -4.10 14.02
CA THR A 149 -16.11 -5.00 14.71
C THR A 149 -17.22 -4.12 15.27
N ASN A 150 -18.39 -4.28 14.66
CA ASN A 150 -19.73 -3.77 15.00
C ASN A 150 -20.02 -2.29 14.70
#